data_AF-A0A1N7QCR6-F1
#
_entry.id   AF-A0A1N7QCR6-F1
#
_cell.length_a   1.000
_cell.length_b   1.000
_cell.length_c   1.000
_cell.angle_alpha   90.00
_cell.angle_beta   90.00
_cell.angle_gamma   90.00
#
_symmetry.space_group_name_H-M   'P 1'
#
loop_
_entity.id
_entity.type
_entity.pdbx_description
1 polymer ?
#
loop_
_entity_poly.entity_id
_entity_poly.type
_entity_poly.pdbx_seq_one_letter_code
_entity_poly.pdbx_strand_id
1 'polypeptide(L)' 'MGKHDPHFTPRLMPAPEAAHYLGVSESMLRQLDLPRRMLGAKRLYDRFDLDAYASSLPIEGES' A
#
# COMPACT_ATOMS: atom_id res chain seq x y z
N MET A 1 -1.80 -30.41 -10.65
CA MET A 1 -1.70 -29.24 -11.54
C MET A 1 -2.26 -28.04 -10.78
N GLY A 2 -1.42 -27.31 -10.06
CA GLY A 2 -1.89 -26.14 -9.30
C GLY A 2 -2.27 -25.04 -10.28
N LYS A 3 -3.51 -24.53 -10.20
CA LYS A 3 -3.91 -23.33 -10.94
C LYS A 3 -3.04 -22.19 -10.43
N HIS A 4 -2.14 -21.68 -11.26
CA HIS A 4 -1.52 -20.39 -11.03
C HIS A 4 -2.58 -19.34 -11.33
N ASP A 5 -3.41 -19.01 -10.33
CA ASP A 5 -4.26 -17.84 -10.43
C ASP A 5 -3.32 -16.62 -10.46
N PRO A 6 -3.31 -15.83 -11.55
CA PRO A 6 -2.50 -14.63 -11.60
C PRO A 6 -3.00 -13.68 -10.52
N HIS A 7 -2.20 -13.52 -9.46
CA HIS A 7 -2.52 -12.62 -8.36
C HIS A 7 -2.18 -11.20 -8.80
N PHE A 8 -3.20 -10.45 -9.25
CA PHE A 8 -3.01 -9.06 -9.65
C PHE A 8 -3.12 -8.14 -8.44
N THR A 9 -2.13 -7.27 -8.24
CA THR A 9 -2.23 -6.19 -7.25
C THR A 9 -3.24 -5.15 -7.73
N PRO A 10 -4.33 -4.90 -6.98
CA PRO A 10 -5.30 -3.89 -7.38
C PRO A 10 -4.69 -2.50 -7.33
N ARG A 11 -5.18 -1.61 -8.20
CA ARG A 11 -4.77 -0.20 -8.23
C ARG A 11 -5.11 0.53 -6.92
N LEU A 12 -6.28 0.22 -6.37
CA LEU A 12 -6.80 0.79 -5.12
C LEU A 12 -6.95 -0.34 -4.09
N MET A 13 -6.32 -0.16 -2.94
CA MET A 13 -6.22 -1.17 -1.87
C MET A 13 -6.94 -0.70 -0.59
N PRO A 14 -7.75 -1.55 0.07
CA PRO A 14 -8.17 -1.30 1.45
C PRO A 14 -6.97 -1.32 2.41
N ALA A 15 -7.19 -0.91 3.66
CA ALA A 15 -6.11 -0.78 4.65
C ALA A 15 -5.31 -2.08 4.88
N PRO A 16 -5.92 -3.28 5.03
CA PRO A 16 -5.18 -4.52 5.21
C PRO A 16 -4.25 -4.83 4.03
N GLU A 17 -4.74 -4.71 2.79
CA GLU A 17 -3.97 -5.00 1.58
C GLU A 17 -2.87 -3.97 1.35
N ALA A 18 -3.14 -2.69 1.61
CA ALA A 18 -2.13 -1.63 1.51
C ALA A 18 -1.02 -1.78 2.55
N ALA A 19 -1.37 -2.19 3.77
CA ALA A 19 -0.39 -2.46 4.82
C ALA A 19 0.49 -3.66 4.46
N HIS A 20 -0.14 -4.73 3.97
CA HIS A 20 0.56 -5.91 3.44
C HIS A 20 1.46 -5.54 2.25
N TYR A 21 1.01 -4.66 1.35
CA TYR A 21 1.79 -4.19 0.21
C TYR A 21 3.07 -3.44 0.63
N LEU A 22 2.98 -2.59 1.67
CA LEU A 22 4.14 -1.89 2.23
C LEU A 22 4.97 -2.72 3.23
N GLY A 23 4.52 -3.94 3.58
CA GLY A 23 5.20 -4.78 4.57
C GLY A 23 5.10 -4.27 6.01
N VAL A 24 4.05 -3.52 6.36
CA VAL A 24 3.83 -2.93 7.69
C VAL A 24 2.50 -3.37 8.30
N SER A 25 2.29 -3.08 9.60
CA SER A 25 0.98 -3.28 10.23
C SER A 25 -0.03 -2.23 9.75
N GLU A 26 -1.33 -2.54 9.83
CA GLU A 26 -2.35 -1.53 9.52
C GLU A 26 -2.35 -0.35 10.50
N SER A 27 -1.87 -0.54 11.73
CA SER A 27 -1.73 0.57 12.68
C SER A 27 -0.62 1.53 12.24
N MET A 28 0.52 1.00 11.80
CA MET A 28 1.62 1.79 11.23
C MET A 28 1.16 2.51 9.97
N LEU A 29 0.50 1.82 9.02
CA LEU A 29 -0.04 2.45 7.82
C LEU A 29 -0.92 3.67 8.12
N ARG A 30 -1.78 3.60 9.14
CA ARG A 30 -2.65 4.71 9.54
C ARG A 30 -1.88 5.90 10.12
N GLN A 31 -0.68 5.68 10.66
CA GLN A 31 0.20 6.74 11.18
C GLN A 31 0.99 7.45 10.08
N LEU A 32 1.15 6.83 8.90
CA LEU A 32 1.85 7.42 7.76
C LEU A 32 1.08 8.57 7.09
N ASP A 33 -0.20 8.73 7.43
CA ASP A 33 -1.11 9.77 6.91
C ASP A 33 -1.11 9.90 5.37
N LEU A 34 -1.01 8.76 4.67
CA LEU A 34 -1.00 8.71 3.22
C LEU A 34 -2.37 9.11 2.63
N PRO A 35 -2.39 9.76 1.44
CA PRO A 35 -3.63 10.15 0.79
C PRO A 35 -4.51 8.93 0.48
N ARG A 36 -5.82 9.07 0.72
CA ARG A 36 -6.82 8.03 0.46
C ARG A 36 -7.83 8.50 -0.58
N ARG A 37 -8.09 7.66 -1.58
CA ARG A 37 -9.17 7.84 -2.54
C ARG A 37 -10.49 7.41 -1.92
N MET A 38 -11.54 8.18 -2.21
CA MET A 38 -12.90 7.91 -1.73
C MET A 38 -13.72 7.27 -2.84
N LEU A 39 -14.32 6.10 -2.57
CA LEU A 39 -15.32 5.46 -3.42
C LEU A 39 -16.57 5.20 -2.58
N GLY A 40 -17.48 6.18 -2.55
CA GLY A 40 -18.58 6.20 -1.60
C GLY A 40 -18.06 6.22 -0.15
N ALA A 41 -18.46 5.24 0.66
CA ALA A 41 -17.99 5.10 2.03
C ALA A 41 -16.60 4.44 2.17
N LYS A 42 -16.06 3.85 1.09
CA LYS A 42 -14.75 3.18 1.13
C LYS A 42 -13.62 4.20 1.04
N ARG A 43 -12.60 3.99 1.89
CA ARG A 43 -11.32 4.70 1.86
C ARG A 43 -10.26 3.74 1.37
N LEU A 44 -9.65 4.05 0.24
CA LEU A 44 -8.70 3.17 -0.44
C LEU A 44 -7.36 3.88 -0.64
N TYR A 45 -6.27 3.16 -0.49
CA TYR A 45 -4.94 3.63 -0.82
C TYR A 45 -4.65 3.35 -2.28
N ASP A 46 -4.08 4.32 -2.95
CA ASP A 46 -3.67 4.18 -4.33
C ASP A 46 -2.25 3.62 -4.41
N ARG A 47 -2.03 2.61 -5.25
CA ARG A 47 -0.73 1.94 -5.37
C ARG A 47 0.43 2.90 -5.68
N PHE A 48 0.21 3.98 -6.44
CA PHE A 48 1.30 4.90 -6.80
C PHE A 48 1.63 5.81 -5.65
N ASP A 49 0.65 6.19 -4.84
CA ASP A 49 0.90 6.94 -3.60
C ASP A 49 1.70 6.06 -2.61
N LEU A 50 1.41 4.74 -2.55
CA LEU A 50 2.21 3.78 -1.76
C LEU A 50 3.63 3.59 -2.32
N ASP A 51 3.79 3.42 -3.64
CA ASP A 51 5.09 3.27 -4.29
C ASP A 51 5.97 4.53 -4.12
N ALA A 52 5.35 5.71 -4.24
CA ALA A 52 6.03 6.99 -4.03
C ALA A 52 6.51 7.13 -2.58
N TYR A 53 5.68 6.75 -1.60
CA TYR A 53 6.09 6.70 -0.20
C TYR A 53 7.28 5.77 0.00
N ALA A 54 7.19 4.52 -0.49
CA ALA A 54 8.27 3.54 -0.35
C ALA A 54 9.58 4.02 -1.00
N SER A 55 9.49 4.66 -2.18
CA SER A 55 10.65 5.21 -2.90
C SER A 55 11.25 6.44 -2.22
N SER A 56 10.50 7.12 -1.34
CA SER A 56 10.98 8.29 -0.59
C SER A 56 11.65 7.93 0.73
N LEU A 57 11.59 6.66 1.15
CA LEU A 57 12.24 6.22 2.39
C LEU A 57 13.77 6.28 2.23
N PRO A 58 14.49 6.69 3.29
CA PRO A 58 15.94 6.68 3.26
C PRO A 58 16.46 5.24 3.12
N ILE A 59 17.51 5.07 2.32
CA ILE A 59 18.27 3.83 2.28
C ILE A 59 19.29 3.86 3.42
N GLU A 60 19.41 2.75 4.15
CA GLU A 60 20.40 2.62 5.22
C GLU A 60 21.82 2.89 4.67
N GLY A 61 22.51 3.87 5.26
CA GLY A 61 23.87 4.24 4.90
C GLY A 61 23.99 5.28 3.78
N GLU A 62 22.89 5.82 3.25
CA GLU A 62 22.93 6.96 2.33
C GLU A 62 23.16 8.26 3.13
N SER A 63 24.23 9.00 2.82
CA SER A 63 24.62 10.27 3.44
C SER A 63 24.93 11.31 2.37
#